data_AF-A0A7Z9T9S2-F1
#
_entry.id   AF-A0A7Z9T9S2-F1
#
_cell.length_a   1.000
_cell.length_b   1.000
_cell.length_c   1.000
_cell.angle_alpha   90.00
_cell.angle_beta   90.00
_cell.angle_gamma   90.00
#
_symmetry.space_group_name_H-M   'P 1'
#
loop_
_entity.id
_entity.type
_entity.pdbx_description
1 polymer ?
#
loop_
_entity_poly.entity_id
_entity_poly.type
_entity_poly.pdbx_seq_one_letter_code
_entity_poly.pdbx_strand_id
1 'polypeptide(L)'
;MRSSACYDPSPENSTWLSSKKISFLPLHESNTRQILTLVTTGYSPPLMTDRYSFDLVLLGFGAVAQAFVKLLMQRSPALGFQWRVVGVATRRHHCAVSTEGIDCKTLVNLGTTGELLDMCHDSTMGPQPASALEVLKQLSELYPKRSKENRMVVVENTPFSLDKGQPSVDHVRTALTMPADVITANKGPAAFAYRELSDLATSRGSMFKFEGAVLDGLPVFSLIQETLPGVRVERVRGVVNTTTNYLLTAMERGQTLSKAVIDMQEAGITESDPEIDIEGWDAAAKASILANVLFDANINPHEVKRKGLRTVDETDVRRAHQDGRAVKLIAEAKRHSTGGVATVAPRLLEASDPLARLSGTAKGLVIDTDILGPLMISKTTSGVTHTAYALMADLLSIHRLRTLNVT
;
A
#
# COMPACT_ATOMS: atom_id res chain seq x y z
N MET A 1 -35.47 -31.96 -64.58
CA MET A 1 -34.02 -32.22 -64.65
C MET A 1 -33.44 -31.85 -63.29
N ARG A 2 -33.29 -32.79 -62.34
CA ARG A 2 -32.02 -33.43 -61.85
C ARG A 2 -30.90 -32.40 -61.58
N SER A 3 -30.19 -32.33 -60.44
CA SER A 3 -30.01 -33.17 -59.22
C SER A 3 -29.36 -32.30 -58.11
N SER A 4 -29.86 -32.23 -56.86
CA SER A 4 -29.35 -32.84 -55.58
C SER A 4 -27.82 -32.83 -55.37
N ALA A 5 -27.22 -32.52 -54.20
CA ALA A 5 -27.63 -32.79 -52.81
C ALA A 5 -26.87 -31.94 -51.75
N CYS A 6 -27.42 -31.90 -50.53
CA CYS A 6 -26.86 -31.38 -49.26
C CYS A 6 -25.96 -32.41 -48.54
N TYR A 7 -25.06 -31.99 -47.62
CA TYR A 7 -24.87 -32.65 -46.30
C TYR A 7 -24.03 -31.84 -45.28
N ASP A 8 -24.32 -32.12 -44.00
CA ASP A 8 -23.90 -31.59 -42.68
C ASP A 8 -22.53 -32.17 -42.16
N PRO A 9 -21.96 -31.71 -41.01
CA PRO A 9 -20.55 -31.88 -40.62
C PRO A 9 -20.23 -32.89 -39.48
N SER A 10 -18.91 -32.98 -39.17
CA SER A 10 -18.17 -33.57 -38.01
C SER A 10 -17.51 -34.95 -38.23
N PRO A 11 -16.53 -35.41 -37.39
CA PRO A 11 -15.41 -34.73 -36.69
C PRO A 11 -14.04 -35.51 -36.80
N GLU A 12 -12.99 -34.97 -36.14
CA GLU A 12 -11.76 -35.63 -35.63
C GLU A 12 -10.42 -35.64 -36.42
N ASN A 13 -9.35 -35.49 -35.59
CA ASN A 13 -7.92 -35.81 -35.75
C ASN A 13 -7.02 -34.80 -36.49
N SER A 14 -6.23 -33.97 -35.79
CA SER A 14 -5.01 -34.27 -35.00
C SER A 14 -3.81 -34.65 -35.88
N THR A 15 -2.65 -34.05 -35.59
CA THR A 15 -1.30 -34.21 -36.20
C THR A 15 -0.91 -33.28 -37.37
N TRP A 16 -0.31 -32.14 -37.04
CA TRP A 16 0.63 -31.43 -37.93
C TRP A 16 1.88 -31.02 -37.15
N LEU A 17 2.83 -31.96 -37.05
CA LEU A 17 4.24 -31.67 -36.78
C LEU A 17 5.07 -32.53 -37.74
N SER A 18 5.42 -31.98 -38.90
CA SER A 18 6.46 -32.53 -39.76
C SER A 18 7.63 -31.55 -39.87
N SER A 19 8.66 -31.87 -39.07
CA SER A 19 10.07 -31.90 -39.46
C SER A 19 10.61 -30.80 -40.40
N LYS A 20 11.03 -29.67 -39.82
CA LYS A 20 12.26 -28.98 -40.25
C LYS A 20 13.37 -29.26 -39.23
N LYS A 21 14.38 -30.02 -39.64
CA LYS A 21 15.63 -30.23 -38.88
C LYS A 21 16.35 -28.88 -38.76
N ILE A 22 16.39 -28.32 -37.55
CA ILE A 22 17.35 -27.28 -37.17
C ILE A 22 18.55 -28.01 -36.55
N SER A 23 19.70 -27.90 -37.21
CA SER A 23 20.97 -28.40 -36.69
C SER A 23 21.43 -27.51 -35.54
N PHE A 24 21.46 -28.06 -34.32
CA PHE A 24 22.10 -27.42 -33.17
C PHE A 24 23.61 -27.64 -33.25
N LEU A 25 24.38 -26.55 -33.21
CA LEU A 25 25.80 -26.59 -32.87
C LEU A 25 25.94 -27.06 -31.41
N PRO A 26 26.95 -27.89 -31.06
CA PRO A 26 27.12 -28.33 -29.68
C PRO A 26 27.57 -27.15 -28.81
N LEU A 27 26.76 -26.82 -27.80
CA LEU A 27 27.15 -25.92 -26.72
C LEU A 27 28.22 -26.62 -25.88
N HIS A 28 29.38 -25.97 -25.74
CA HIS A 28 30.45 -26.38 -24.83
C HIS A 28 29.90 -26.59 -23.40
N GLU A 29 30.17 -27.76 -22.81
CA GLU A 29 29.67 -28.24 -21.51
C GLU A 29 30.09 -27.39 -20.29
N SER A 30 30.79 -26.27 -20.47
CA SER A 30 31.23 -25.40 -19.35
C SER A 30 30.23 -24.31 -18.95
N ASN A 31 29.20 -24.00 -19.78
CA ASN A 31 28.28 -22.87 -19.52
C ASN A 31 26.88 -23.25 -19.04
N THR A 32 26.51 -24.54 -19.04
CA THR A 32 25.14 -24.97 -18.66
C THR A 32 24.95 -25.06 -17.14
N ARG A 33 26.03 -25.12 -16.34
CA ARG A 33 25.95 -25.10 -14.87
C ARG A 33 25.79 -23.69 -14.29
N GLN A 34 26.16 -22.62 -15.00
CA GLN A 34 26.02 -21.25 -14.48
C GLN A 34 24.62 -20.66 -14.70
N ILE A 35 23.90 -21.08 -15.74
CA ILE A 35 22.58 -20.54 -16.07
C ILE A 35 21.45 -21.25 -15.28
N LEU A 36 21.61 -22.54 -14.94
CA LEU A 36 20.60 -23.25 -14.14
C LEU A 36 20.63 -22.94 -12.63
N THR A 37 21.74 -22.38 -12.11
CA THR A 37 21.82 -21.95 -10.70
C THR A 37 21.10 -20.62 -10.46
N LEU A 38 21.02 -19.75 -11.46
CA LEU A 38 20.38 -18.42 -11.35
C LEU A 38 18.84 -18.47 -11.25
N VAL A 39 18.21 -19.58 -11.63
CA VAL A 39 16.74 -19.74 -11.59
C VAL A 39 16.27 -20.46 -10.32
N THR A 40 17.18 -21.12 -9.59
CA THR A 40 16.86 -21.90 -8.37
C THR A 40 17.37 -21.26 -7.08
N THR A 41 18.39 -20.41 -7.15
CA THR A 41 18.74 -19.48 -6.07
C THR A 41 18.37 -18.09 -6.54
N GLY A 42 17.27 -17.55 -6.02
CA GLY A 42 16.83 -16.19 -6.33
C GLY A 42 18.02 -15.23 -6.27
N TYR A 43 18.21 -14.47 -7.35
CA TYR A 43 19.29 -13.50 -7.46
C TYR A 43 19.23 -12.55 -6.26
N SER A 44 20.05 -12.84 -5.25
CA SER A 44 20.34 -11.93 -4.15
C SER A 44 21.59 -11.19 -4.58
N PRO A 45 21.51 -9.87 -4.88
CA PRO A 45 22.71 -9.10 -5.12
C PRO A 45 23.67 -9.31 -3.93
N PRO A 46 25.00 -9.28 -4.15
CA PRO A 46 25.97 -9.47 -3.09
C PRO A 46 25.62 -8.51 -1.94
N LEU A 47 25.34 -9.09 -0.76
CA LEU A 47 25.01 -8.36 0.45
C LEU A 47 26.15 -7.36 0.70
N MET A 48 25.90 -6.09 0.38
CA MET A 48 26.76 -5.02 0.85
C MET A 48 26.70 -5.05 2.37
N THR A 49 27.83 -5.40 2.96
CA THR A 49 28.03 -5.64 4.39
C THR A 49 27.50 -4.51 5.27
N ASP A 50 26.55 -4.84 6.14
CA ASP A 50 26.31 -4.39 7.54
C ASP A 50 26.42 -2.89 7.92
N ARG A 51 26.55 -1.94 6.98
CA ARG A 51 26.83 -0.54 7.33
C ARG A 51 25.62 0.30 7.71
N TYR A 52 24.40 -0.18 7.50
CA TYR A 52 23.17 0.53 7.85
C TYR A 52 22.32 -0.26 8.83
N SER A 53 22.07 0.33 10.00
CA SER A 53 21.06 -0.12 10.95
C SER A 53 19.89 0.87 11.03
N PHE A 54 18.72 0.35 11.36
CA PHE A 54 17.52 1.15 11.60
C PHE A 54 17.05 1.05 13.05
N ASP A 55 16.93 2.22 13.68
CA ASP A 55 16.23 2.38 14.94
C ASP A 55 14.76 2.75 14.65
N LEU A 56 13.87 1.77 14.85
CA LEU A 56 12.45 1.90 14.55
C LEU A 56 11.69 2.50 15.74
N VAL A 57 10.84 3.48 15.45
CA VAL A 57 9.87 4.04 16.41
C VAL A 57 8.47 3.72 15.92
N LEU A 58 7.72 2.91 16.65
CA LEU A 58 6.41 2.42 16.23
C LEU A 58 5.30 3.24 16.89
N LEU A 59 4.66 4.12 16.12
CA LEU A 59 3.52 4.90 16.60
C LEU A 59 2.23 4.19 16.18
N GLY A 60 1.55 3.58 17.15
CA GLY A 60 0.42 2.71 16.93
C GLY A 60 0.85 1.26 16.67
N PHE A 61 0.56 0.38 17.63
CA PHE A 61 0.96 -1.04 17.57
C PHE A 61 -0.24 -2.00 17.36
N GLY A 62 -1.09 -1.65 16.39
CA GLY A 62 -2.24 -2.47 15.97
C GLY A 62 -1.85 -3.64 15.06
N ALA A 63 -2.84 -4.24 14.39
CA ALA A 63 -2.64 -5.43 13.55
C ALA A 63 -1.57 -5.25 12.47
N VAL A 64 -1.54 -4.09 11.78
CA VAL A 64 -0.55 -3.79 10.73
C VAL A 64 0.86 -3.72 11.29
N ALA A 65 1.08 -2.97 12.38
CA ALA A 65 2.39 -2.85 13.00
C ALA A 65 2.90 -4.18 13.56
N GLN A 66 2.02 -5.00 14.16
CA GLN A 66 2.36 -6.36 14.59
C GLN A 66 2.76 -7.25 13.41
N ALA A 67 1.99 -7.21 12.31
CA ALA A 67 2.31 -7.96 11.10
C ALA A 67 3.63 -7.47 10.46
N PHE A 68 3.92 -6.17 10.54
CA PHE A 68 5.17 -5.57 10.07
C PHE A 68 6.37 -6.08 10.87
N VAL A 69 6.31 -6.04 12.20
CA VAL A 69 7.39 -6.59 13.06
C VAL A 69 7.57 -8.08 12.82
N LYS A 70 6.48 -8.87 12.75
CA LYS A 70 6.55 -10.30 12.41
C LYS A 70 7.21 -10.53 11.06
N LEU A 71 6.86 -9.73 10.04
CA LEU A 71 7.41 -9.84 8.70
C LEU A 71 8.90 -9.51 8.69
N LEU A 72 9.35 -8.46 9.38
CA LEU A 72 10.76 -8.14 9.52
C LEU A 72 11.53 -9.27 10.22
N MET A 73 10.98 -9.84 11.30
CA MET A 73 11.59 -10.98 12.00
C MET A 73 11.73 -12.20 11.09
N GLN A 74 10.71 -12.50 10.28
CA GLN A 74 10.71 -13.64 9.36
C GLN A 74 11.66 -13.46 8.18
N ARG A 75 11.87 -12.22 7.72
CA ARG A 75 12.71 -11.91 6.55
C ARG A 75 14.14 -11.57 6.91
N SER A 76 14.44 -11.29 8.18
CA SER A 76 15.81 -11.12 8.65
C SER A 76 16.55 -12.47 8.65
N PRO A 77 17.82 -12.54 8.20
CA PRO A 77 18.71 -11.44 7.80
C PRO A 77 18.67 -11.09 6.30
N ALA A 78 17.81 -11.73 5.50
CA ALA A 78 17.78 -11.56 4.04
C ALA A 78 17.43 -10.13 3.56
N LEU A 79 17.02 -9.23 4.46
CA LEU A 79 16.75 -7.82 4.17
C LEU A 79 18.02 -6.99 3.89
N GLY A 80 19.20 -7.44 4.31
CA GLY A 80 20.47 -6.76 4.04
C GLY A 80 20.78 -5.56 4.96
N PHE A 81 20.00 -5.37 6.03
CA PHE A 81 20.25 -4.36 7.07
C PHE A 81 19.86 -4.88 8.45
N GLN A 82 20.47 -4.28 9.48
CA GLN A 82 20.09 -4.54 10.88
C GLN A 82 18.96 -3.58 11.29
N TRP A 83 18.14 -4.00 12.25
CA TRP A 83 17.09 -3.15 12.78
C TRP A 83 16.76 -3.53 14.22
N ARG A 84 16.26 -2.56 14.98
CA ARG A 84 15.71 -2.76 16.31
C ARG A 84 14.59 -1.75 16.58
N VAL A 85 13.73 -2.05 17.54
CA VAL A 85 12.68 -1.13 17.99
C VAL A 85 13.20 -0.37 19.20
N VAL A 86 13.25 0.97 19.13
CA VAL A 86 13.73 1.82 20.24
C VAL A 86 12.62 2.61 20.91
N GLY A 87 11.43 2.68 20.29
CA GLY A 87 10.26 3.34 20.87
C GLY A 87 8.97 2.73 20.34
N VAL A 88 7.98 2.62 21.22
CA VAL A 88 6.63 2.17 20.87
C VAL A 88 5.61 3.03 21.61
N ALA A 89 4.62 3.53 20.89
CA ALA A 89 3.47 4.22 21.46
C ALA A 89 2.19 3.49 21.12
N THR A 90 1.39 3.16 22.12
CA THR A 90 0.09 2.49 21.93
C THR A 90 -1.00 3.21 22.71
N ARG A 91 -2.26 3.02 22.29
CA ARG A 91 -3.41 3.59 23.01
C ARG A 91 -3.76 2.82 24.29
N ARG A 92 -3.49 1.51 24.34
CA ARG A 92 -4.01 0.60 25.39
C ARG A 92 -2.93 -0.05 26.24
N HIS A 93 -1.71 -0.23 25.73
CA HIS A 93 -0.61 -0.93 26.40
C HIS A 93 0.52 0.02 26.80
N HIS A 94 0.18 1.30 26.99
CA HIS A 94 1.10 2.41 27.31
C HIS A 94 2.13 2.67 26.20
N CYS A 95 3.17 3.45 26.53
CA CYS A 95 4.30 3.74 25.66
C CYS A 95 5.61 3.36 26.35
N ALA A 96 6.64 3.09 25.56
CA ALA A 96 7.97 2.79 26.05
C ALA A 96 9.04 3.30 25.08
N VAL A 97 10.19 3.63 25.65
CA VAL A 97 11.43 3.97 24.94
C VAL A 97 12.56 3.18 25.57
N SER A 98 13.49 2.66 24.75
CA SER A 98 14.67 1.92 25.18
C SER A 98 15.87 2.22 24.28
N THR A 99 17.01 2.56 24.90
CA THR A 99 18.28 2.83 24.18
C THR A 99 18.94 1.56 23.62
N GLU A 100 18.75 0.45 24.32
CA GLU A 100 19.25 -0.88 23.95
C GLU A 100 18.30 -1.60 22.97
N GLY A 101 17.05 -1.17 22.93
CA GLY A 101 15.99 -1.74 22.10
C GLY A 101 14.94 -2.47 22.93
N ILE A 102 13.79 -2.73 22.32
CA ILE A 102 12.64 -3.40 22.90
C ILE A 102 12.52 -4.78 22.26
N ASP A 103 12.35 -5.82 23.09
CA ASP A 103 12.23 -7.19 22.59
C ASP A 103 10.98 -7.36 21.70
N CYS A 104 11.22 -7.75 20.45
CA CYS A 104 10.17 -7.89 19.45
C CYS A 104 9.22 -9.06 19.76
N LYS A 105 9.68 -10.09 20.49
CA LYS A 105 8.79 -11.18 20.91
C LYS A 105 7.79 -10.69 21.94
N THR A 106 8.24 -9.93 22.95
CA THR A 106 7.34 -9.25 23.89
C THR A 106 6.35 -8.36 23.15
N LEU A 107 6.81 -7.49 22.24
CA LEU A 107 5.93 -6.59 21.48
C LEU A 107 4.82 -7.34 20.77
N VAL A 108 5.19 -8.33 19.96
CA VAL A 108 4.23 -9.11 19.15
C VAL A 108 3.19 -9.85 20.00
N ASN A 109 3.50 -10.15 21.27
CA ASN A 109 2.62 -10.87 22.18
C ASN A 109 1.75 -9.96 23.07
N LEU A 110 1.95 -8.64 23.10
CA LEU A 110 1.24 -7.69 23.97
C LEU A 110 -0.29 -7.86 23.95
N GLY A 111 -0.88 -8.04 22.77
CA GLY A 111 -2.33 -8.18 22.62
C GLY A 111 -2.91 -9.51 23.10
N THR A 112 -2.05 -10.50 23.36
CA THR A 112 -2.42 -11.85 23.81
C THR A 112 -2.13 -12.08 25.29
N THR A 113 -1.10 -11.43 25.84
CA THR A 113 -0.67 -11.63 27.23
C THR A 113 -1.30 -10.65 28.21
N GLY A 114 -1.86 -9.53 27.71
CA GLY A 114 -2.34 -8.44 28.56
C GLY A 114 -1.21 -7.67 29.24
N GLU A 115 0.05 -7.93 28.84
CA GLU A 115 1.22 -7.24 29.35
C GLU A 115 1.23 -5.79 28.90
N LEU A 116 1.63 -4.91 29.81
CA LEU A 116 1.83 -3.49 29.55
C LEU A 116 3.30 -3.24 29.17
N LEU A 117 3.55 -2.19 28.39
CA LEU A 117 4.90 -1.81 27.97
C LEU A 117 5.76 -1.24 29.10
N ASP A 118 5.26 -1.15 30.33
CA ASP A 118 5.95 -0.56 31.48
C ASP A 118 7.32 -1.22 31.73
N MET A 119 7.40 -2.55 31.60
CA MET A 119 8.66 -3.29 31.78
C MET A 119 9.65 -3.11 30.63
N CYS A 120 9.19 -2.61 29.48
CA CYS A 120 10.03 -2.36 28.31
C CYS A 120 10.64 -0.96 28.31
N HIS A 121 10.19 -0.07 29.20
CA HIS A 121 10.72 1.28 29.27
C HIS A 121 12.05 1.32 30.03
N ASP A 122 13.06 1.86 29.37
CA ASP A 122 14.33 2.19 29.96
C ASP A 122 14.17 3.39 30.89
N SER A 123 14.14 3.15 32.20
CA SER A 123 14.02 4.20 33.23
C SER A 123 15.13 5.28 33.18
N THR A 124 16.25 5.01 32.49
CA THR A 124 17.29 6.03 32.27
C THR A 124 16.86 7.09 31.25
N MET A 125 15.80 6.82 30.47
CA MET A 125 15.20 7.75 29.49
C MET A 125 14.20 8.73 30.13
N GLY A 126 14.12 8.77 31.45
CA GLY A 126 13.21 9.63 32.20
C GLY A 126 11.91 8.93 32.57
N PRO A 127 10.83 9.70 32.84
CA PRO A 127 9.53 9.11 33.13
C PRO A 127 8.95 8.42 31.89
N GLN A 128 8.13 7.40 32.11
CA GLN A 128 7.46 6.72 31.02
C GLN A 128 6.59 7.68 30.20
N PRO A 129 6.74 7.71 28.87
CA PRO A 129 6.01 8.64 28.03
C PRO A 129 4.51 8.34 28.04
N ALA A 130 3.69 9.37 28.16
CA ALA A 130 2.22 9.24 28.18
C ALA A 130 1.62 9.21 26.76
N SER A 131 2.38 9.58 25.73
CA SER A 131 1.87 9.71 24.36
C SER A 131 2.93 9.47 23.28
N ALA A 132 2.47 9.30 22.03
CA ALA A 132 3.34 9.22 20.86
C ALA A 132 4.22 10.47 20.69
N LEU A 133 3.69 11.66 20.98
CA LEU A 133 4.46 12.91 20.91
C LEU A 133 5.53 12.95 22.00
N GLU A 134 5.25 12.44 23.20
CA GLU A 134 6.26 12.33 24.27
C GLU A 134 7.35 11.30 23.94
N VAL A 135 7.00 10.17 23.32
CA VAL A 135 7.99 9.21 22.79
C VAL A 135 8.94 9.91 21.81
N LEU A 136 8.40 10.64 20.83
CA LEU A 136 9.21 11.38 19.86
C LEU A 136 10.08 12.45 20.53
N LYS A 137 9.53 13.18 21.51
CA LYS A 137 10.25 14.21 22.26
C LYS A 137 11.43 13.62 23.04
N GLN A 138 11.19 12.57 23.83
CA GLN A 138 12.26 11.91 24.61
C GLN A 138 13.37 11.39 23.70
N LEU A 139 13.01 10.76 22.59
CA LEU A 139 13.98 10.30 21.59
C LEU A 139 14.74 11.48 20.95
N SER A 140 14.08 12.62 20.68
CA SER A 140 14.76 13.79 20.11
C SER A 140 15.78 14.43 21.06
N GLU A 141 15.55 14.36 22.37
CA GLU A 141 16.40 14.96 23.41
C GLU A 141 17.59 14.06 23.78
N LEU A 142 17.36 12.75 23.84
CA LEU A 142 18.29 11.79 24.43
C LEU A 142 19.00 10.89 23.42
N TYR A 143 18.50 10.79 22.19
CA TYR A 143 19.25 10.11 21.14
C TYR A 143 20.26 11.11 20.55
N PRO A 144 21.57 10.99 20.87
CA PRO A 144 22.57 11.86 20.29
C PRO A 144 22.52 11.74 18.76
N LYS A 145 23.06 12.74 18.06
CA LYS A 145 23.38 12.72 16.62
C LYS A 145 24.24 11.47 16.28
N ARG A 146 23.65 10.27 16.27
CA ARG A 146 24.34 9.01 16.05
C ARG A 146 24.56 8.84 14.54
N SER A 147 25.66 8.15 14.25
CA SER A 147 26.48 8.27 13.04
C SER A 147 25.71 8.07 11.74
N LYS A 148 26.38 8.36 10.60
CA LYS A 148 25.91 8.02 9.25
C LYS A 148 25.40 6.57 9.10
N GLU A 149 25.71 5.68 10.04
CA GLU A 149 25.49 4.24 10.01
C GLU A 149 24.18 3.79 10.70
N ASN A 150 23.55 4.61 11.56
CA ASN A 150 22.29 4.23 12.21
C ASN A 150 21.22 5.31 11.99
N ARG A 151 20.14 4.94 11.29
CA ARG A 151 19.08 5.86 10.88
C ARG A 151 17.81 5.59 11.69
N MET A 152 17.27 6.64 12.30
CA MET A 152 15.94 6.55 12.91
C MET A 152 14.85 6.54 11.83
N VAL A 153 13.91 5.61 11.95
CA VAL A 153 12.71 5.53 11.11
C VAL A 153 11.48 5.49 11.99
N VAL A 154 10.64 6.50 11.86
CA VAL A 154 9.33 6.55 12.52
C VAL A 154 8.31 5.85 11.63
N VAL A 155 7.65 4.84 12.20
CA VAL A 155 6.59 4.05 11.57
C VAL A 155 5.25 4.54 12.14
N GLU A 156 4.55 5.36 11.38
CA GLU A 156 3.28 5.96 11.80
C GLU A 156 2.10 5.10 11.33
N ASN A 157 1.36 4.50 12.27
CA ASN A 157 0.24 3.62 12.00
C ASN A 157 -0.90 3.79 13.03
N THR A 158 -1.03 4.99 13.60
CA THR A 158 -2.14 5.33 14.49
C THR A 158 -3.44 5.54 13.69
N PRO A 159 -4.62 5.33 14.28
CA PRO A 159 -5.87 5.75 13.64
C PRO A 159 -5.87 7.26 13.40
N PHE A 160 -6.53 7.73 12.33
CA PHE A 160 -6.66 9.15 12.03
C PHE A 160 -8.13 9.58 11.93
N SER A 161 -8.35 10.88 12.08
CA SER A 161 -9.64 11.51 11.93
C SER A 161 -9.88 12.01 10.51
N LEU A 162 -11.05 11.73 9.94
CA LEU A 162 -11.40 12.15 8.57
C LEU A 162 -11.64 13.65 8.43
N ASP A 163 -11.71 14.40 9.53
CA ASP A 163 -11.87 15.85 9.49
C ASP A 163 -10.55 16.55 9.16
N LYS A 164 -9.44 16.12 9.77
CA LYS A 164 -8.17 16.87 9.73
C LYS A 164 -6.93 16.01 9.45
N GLY A 165 -7.00 14.69 9.60
CA GLY A 165 -5.81 13.82 9.50
C GLY A 165 -5.09 13.59 10.83
N GLN A 166 -5.68 13.95 11.97
CA GLN A 166 -5.02 13.93 13.27
C GLN A 166 -5.30 12.62 14.01
N PRO A 167 -4.41 12.20 14.93
CA PRO A 167 -3.16 12.87 15.34
C PRO A 167 -1.96 12.60 14.43
N SER A 168 -2.10 11.77 13.39
CA SER A 168 -0.97 11.30 12.59
C SER A 168 -0.23 12.38 11.83
N VAL A 169 -0.92 13.40 11.32
CA VAL A 169 -0.26 14.59 10.74
C VAL A 169 0.74 15.22 11.74
N ASP A 170 0.36 15.35 13.01
CA ASP A 170 1.20 15.97 14.03
C ASP A 170 2.35 15.04 14.44
N HIS A 171 2.12 13.72 14.45
CA HIS A 171 3.17 12.74 14.65
C HIS A 171 4.25 12.83 13.56
N VAL A 172 3.84 12.83 12.28
CA VAL A 172 4.78 12.90 11.15
C VAL A 172 5.52 14.25 11.16
N ARG A 173 4.81 15.37 11.38
CA ARG A 173 5.44 16.68 11.49
C ARG A 173 6.49 16.71 12.58
N THR A 174 6.17 16.20 13.78
CA THR A 174 7.10 16.14 14.92
C THR A 174 8.29 15.26 14.61
N ALA A 175 8.07 14.07 14.05
CA ALA A 175 9.13 13.15 13.64
C ALA A 175 10.08 13.76 12.60
N LEU A 176 9.58 14.59 11.68
CA LEU A 176 10.42 15.27 10.69
C LEU A 176 11.16 16.49 11.24
N THR A 177 10.86 16.97 12.46
CA THR A 177 11.68 18.01 13.10
C THR A 177 13.06 17.50 13.54
N MET A 178 13.19 16.19 13.73
CA MET A 178 14.42 15.47 14.02
C MET A 178 14.95 14.77 12.76
N PRO A 179 16.24 14.38 12.69
CA PRO A 179 16.81 13.70 11.54
C PRO A 179 16.35 12.23 11.45
N ALA A 180 15.04 12.02 11.25
CA ALA A 180 14.40 10.72 11.09
C ALA A 180 13.71 10.63 9.72
N ASP A 181 13.71 9.44 9.13
CA ASP A 181 12.78 9.13 8.03
C ASP A 181 11.42 8.74 8.61
N VAL A 182 10.37 8.91 7.82
CA VAL A 182 9.03 8.52 8.20
C VAL A 182 8.43 7.60 7.14
N ILE A 183 7.91 6.46 7.59
CA ILE A 183 7.09 5.56 6.78
C ILE A 183 5.70 5.46 7.41
N THR A 184 4.65 5.38 6.60
CA THR A 184 3.29 5.28 7.13
C THR A 184 2.35 4.49 6.22
N ALA A 185 1.44 3.71 6.81
CA ALA A 185 0.28 3.19 6.08
C ALA A 185 -0.99 4.01 6.36
N ASN A 186 -0.85 5.09 7.11
CA ASN A 186 -1.93 6.01 7.42
C ASN A 186 -2.15 7.00 6.29
N LYS A 187 -3.41 7.20 5.94
CA LYS A 187 -3.81 8.14 4.90
C LYS A 187 -3.71 9.59 5.37
N GLY A 188 -3.92 9.85 6.67
CA GLY A 188 -4.00 11.21 7.23
C GLY A 188 -2.87 12.15 6.75
N PRO A 189 -1.59 11.80 6.97
CA PRO A 189 -0.46 12.66 6.61
C PRO A 189 -0.44 13.03 5.13
N ALA A 190 -0.55 12.04 4.24
CA ALA A 190 -0.52 12.27 2.79
C ALA A 190 -1.82 12.88 2.24
N ALA A 191 -2.96 12.68 2.90
CA ALA A 191 -4.24 13.22 2.47
C ALA A 191 -4.44 14.69 2.85
N PHE A 192 -3.89 15.12 3.99
CA PHE A 192 -4.13 16.46 4.55
C PHE A 192 -2.92 17.39 4.52
N ALA A 193 -1.69 16.85 4.51
CA ALA A 193 -0.48 17.64 4.70
C ALA A 193 0.68 17.21 3.79
N TYR A 194 0.41 16.57 2.64
CA TYR A 194 1.46 16.02 1.77
C TYR A 194 2.54 17.03 1.39
N ARG A 195 2.16 18.20 0.88
CA ARG A 195 3.12 19.23 0.43
C ARG A 195 3.98 19.70 1.60
N GLU A 196 3.34 20.14 2.69
CA GLU A 196 4.02 20.58 3.91
C GLU A 196 5.01 19.55 4.44
N LEU A 197 4.59 18.29 4.59
CA LEU A 197 5.41 17.23 5.15
C LEU A 197 6.53 16.79 4.20
N SER A 198 6.29 16.81 2.89
CA SER A 198 7.32 16.49 1.87
C SER A 198 8.39 17.57 1.79
N ASP A 199 7.99 18.84 1.85
CA ASP A 199 8.91 19.98 1.89
C ASP A 199 9.75 19.95 3.17
N LEU A 200 9.11 19.67 4.32
CA LEU A 200 9.79 19.51 5.59
C LEU A 200 10.79 18.35 5.56
N ALA A 201 10.39 17.18 5.06
CA ALA A 201 11.28 16.02 4.93
C ALA A 201 12.50 16.36 4.05
N THR A 202 12.27 17.00 2.90
CA THR A 202 13.33 17.43 1.98
C THR A 202 14.30 18.41 2.66
N SER A 203 13.78 19.43 3.36
CA SER A 203 14.61 20.41 4.08
C SER A 203 15.48 19.80 5.18
N ARG A 204 15.14 18.59 5.65
CA ARG A 204 15.82 17.86 6.73
C ARG A 204 16.71 16.71 6.23
N GLY A 205 16.78 16.50 4.92
CA GLY A 205 17.48 15.32 4.35
C GLY A 205 16.83 13.99 4.74
N SER A 206 15.53 14.04 5.02
CA SER A 206 14.69 12.92 5.42
C SER A 206 13.79 12.48 4.26
N MET A 207 13.29 11.26 4.37
CA MET A 207 12.31 10.70 3.45
C MET A 207 10.97 10.56 4.17
N PHE A 208 9.90 10.93 3.46
CA PHE A 208 8.52 10.68 3.86
C PHE A 208 7.89 9.73 2.84
N LYS A 209 7.65 8.49 3.25
CA LYS A 209 7.08 7.44 2.39
C LYS A 209 5.77 6.91 2.96
N PHE A 210 4.88 6.51 2.07
CA PHE A 210 3.50 6.18 2.42
C PHE A 210 2.85 5.19 1.44
N GLU A 211 3.61 4.21 0.94
CA GLU A 211 3.09 3.21 -0.01
C GLU A 211 1.85 2.50 0.57
N GLY A 212 1.85 2.27 1.88
CA GLY A 212 0.75 1.61 2.59
C GLY A 212 -0.57 2.40 2.63
N ALA A 213 -0.53 3.71 2.35
CA ALA A 213 -1.70 4.58 2.45
C ALA A 213 -2.71 4.34 1.31
N VAL A 214 -2.24 3.87 0.14
CA VAL A 214 -3.07 3.64 -1.04
C VAL A 214 -2.86 2.22 -1.55
N LEU A 215 -3.92 1.41 -1.55
CA LEU A 215 -3.94 0.04 -2.07
C LEU A 215 -3.10 -1.01 -1.32
N ASP A 216 -2.94 -0.81 -0.01
CA ASP A 216 -2.33 -1.77 0.92
C ASP A 216 -0.84 -2.03 0.64
N GLY A 217 -0.51 -3.04 -0.16
CA GLY A 217 0.87 -3.43 -0.49
C GLY A 217 1.20 -3.33 -1.98
N LEU A 218 0.26 -2.85 -2.79
CA LEU A 218 0.45 -2.75 -4.23
C LEU A 218 1.37 -1.56 -4.52
N PRO A 219 2.45 -1.71 -5.31
CA PRO A 219 3.36 -0.61 -5.60
C PRO A 219 2.67 0.39 -6.53
N VAL A 220 2.28 1.54 -5.97
CA VAL A 220 1.69 2.66 -6.70
C VAL A 220 2.74 3.74 -6.87
N PHE A 221 3.27 4.26 -5.76
CA PHE A 221 4.17 5.40 -5.78
C PHE A 221 5.58 4.97 -6.19
N SER A 222 6.10 3.88 -5.64
CA SER A 222 7.38 3.30 -6.05
C SER A 222 7.40 2.87 -7.52
N LEU A 223 6.29 2.36 -8.05
CA LEU A 223 6.17 2.04 -9.49
C LEU A 223 6.43 3.29 -10.33
N ILE A 224 5.74 4.39 -10.03
CA ILE A 224 5.83 5.63 -10.80
C ILE A 224 7.19 6.32 -10.59
N GLN A 225 7.62 6.45 -9.33
CA GLN A 225 8.80 7.23 -8.96
C GLN A 225 10.12 6.49 -9.20
N GLU A 226 10.15 5.17 -9.01
CA GLU A 226 11.39 4.40 -9.03
C GLU A 226 11.52 3.49 -10.26
N THR A 227 10.41 3.11 -10.90
CA THR A 227 10.40 2.09 -11.98
C THR A 227 10.02 2.65 -13.36
N LEU A 228 9.39 3.83 -13.43
CA LEU A 228 8.97 4.47 -14.69
C LEU A 228 9.66 5.83 -14.92
N PRO A 229 11.00 5.91 -14.89
CA PRO A 229 11.71 7.16 -15.09
C PRO A 229 11.41 7.76 -16.48
N GLY A 230 11.15 9.07 -16.52
CA GLY A 230 10.87 9.81 -17.76
C GLY A 230 9.43 9.68 -18.27
N VAL A 231 8.59 8.84 -17.66
CA VAL A 231 7.16 8.73 -17.99
C VAL A 231 6.37 9.79 -17.25
N ARG A 232 5.45 10.48 -17.95
CA ARG A 232 4.49 11.39 -17.33
C ARG A 232 3.15 10.69 -17.16
N VAL A 233 2.65 10.68 -15.93
CA VAL A 233 1.28 10.24 -15.64
C VAL A 233 0.31 11.37 -16.01
N GLU A 234 -0.72 11.02 -16.77
CA GLU A 234 -1.76 11.96 -17.23
C GLU A 234 -3.04 11.83 -16.42
N ARG A 235 -3.38 10.59 -16.04
CA ARG A 235 -4.56 10.25 -15.25
C ARG A 235 -4.36 8.94 -14.51
N VAL A 236 -4.91 8.86 -13.30
CA VAL A 236 -5.04 7.62 -12.55
C VAL A 236 -6.49 7.44 -12.18
N ARG A 237 -7.04 6.24 -12.38
CA ARG A 237 -8.36 5.88 -11.88
C ARG A 237 -8.38 4.46 -11.36
N GLY A 238 -9.24 4.17 -10.39
CA GLY A 238 -9.27 2.83 -9.85
C GLY A 238 -10.38 2.53 -8.85
N VAL A 239 -10.50 1.24 -8.59
CA VAL A 239 -11.29 0.69 -7.49
C VAL A 239 -10.35 0.57 -6.30
N VAL A 240 -10.48 1.50 -5.35
CA VAL A 240 -9.49 1.69 -4.26
C VAL A 240 -9.97 1.28 -2.88
N ASN A 241 -11.24 0.89 -2.75
CA ASN A 241 -11.89 0.58 -1.49
C ASN A 241 -12.54 -0.82 -1.56
N THR A 242 -12.17 -1.70 -0.63
CA THR A 242 -12.65 -3.09 -0.57
C THR A 242 -14.15 -3.14 -0.30
N THR A 243 -14.61 -2.40 0.69
CA THR A 243 -15.99 -2.41 1.18
C THR A 243 -16.96 -2.10 0.05
N THR A 244 -16.76 -0.98 -0.63
CA THR A 244 -17.64 -0.55 -1.73
C THR A 244 -17.60 -1.51 -2.92
N ASN A 245 -16.43 -2.08 -3.26
CA ASN A 245 -16.37 -3.07 -4.34
C ASN A 245 -17.08 -4.38 -3.98
N TYR A 246 -16.97 -4.82 -2.72
CA TYR A 246 -17.69 -5.98 -2.22
C TYR A 246 -19.20 -5.76 -2.28
N LEU A 247 -19.68 -4.62 -1.79
CA LEU A 247 -21.10 -4.26 -1.79
C LEU A 247 -21.67 -4.19 -3.21
N LEU A 248 -20.96 -3.56 -4.15
CA LEU A 248 -21.36 -3.52 -5.56
C LEU A 248 -21.37 -4.93 -6.18
N THR A 249 -20.39 -5.78 -5.88
CA THR A 249 -20.35 -7.18 -6.33
C THR A 249 -21.54 -7.99 -5.79
N ALA A 250 -21.97 -7.72 -4.56
CA ALA A 250 -23.15 -8.36 -3.98
C ALA A 250 -24.45 -7.89 -4.65
N MET A 251 -24.56 -6.59 -4.96
CA MET A 251 -25.69 -6.02 -5.70
C MET A 251 -25.77 -6.54 -7.14
N GLU A 252 -24.62 -6.73 -7.82
CA GLU A 252 -24.53 -7.39 -9.13
C GLU A 252 -25.18 -8.79 -9.10
N ARG A 253 -25.07 -9.50 -7.97
CA ARG A 253 -25.66 -10.83 -7.72
C ARG A 253 -27.11 -10.78 -7.22
N GLY A 254 -27.69 -9.60 -7.11
CA GLY A 254 -29.09 -9.39 -6.76
C GLY A 254 -29.38 -9.16 -5.28
N GLN A 255 -28.36 -9.01 -4.42
CA GLN A 255 -28.57 -8.58 -3.04
C GLN A 255 -28.92 -7.10 -2.96
N THR A 256 -29.63 -6.71 -1.89
CA THR A 256 -29.79 -5.28 -1.53
C THR A 256 -28.54 -4.78 -0.83
N LEU A 257 -28.28 -3.47 -0.89
CA LEU A 257 -27.15 -2.83 -0.21
C LEU A 257 -27.17 -3.13 1.30
N SER A 258 -28.35 -3.02 1.93
CA SER A 258 -28.52 -3.30 3.35
C SER A 258 -28.19 -4.75 3.72
N LYS A 259 -28.59 -5.72 2.89
CA LYS A 259 -28.27 -7.13 3.15
C LYS A 259 -26.78 -7.41 2.94
N ALA A 260 -26.19 -6.84 1.88
CA ALA A 260 -24.76 -6.98 1.61
C ALA A 260 -23.89 -6.40 2.74
N VAL A 261 -24.31 -5.30 3.36
CA VAL A 261 -23.65 -4.74 4.55
C VAL A 261 -23.66 -5.72 5.72
N ILE A 262 -24.82 -6.32 6.03
CA ILE A 262 -24.95 -7.31 7.10
C ILE A 262 -24.05 -8.52 6.84
N ASP A 263 -24.11 -9.09 5.62
CA ASP A 263 -23.31 -10.26 5.25
C ASP A 263 -21.79 -9.97 5.37
N MET A 264 -21.37 -8.76 4.99
CA MET A 264 -19.97 -8.35 5.06
C MET A 264 -19.48 -8.17 6.52
N GLN A 265 -20.34 -7.68 7.41
CA GLN A 265 -20.07 -7.54 8.84
C GLN A 265 -19.99 -8.91 9.52
N GLU A 266 -20.92 -9.82 9.21
CA GLU A 266 -20.92 -11.21 9.70
C GLU A 266 -19.65 -11.95 9.25
N ALA A 267 -19.16 -11.68 8.04
CA ALA A 267 -17.91 -12.23 7.53
C ALA A 267 -16.64 -11.55 8.10
N GLY A 268 -16.78 -10.51 8.93
CA GLY A 268 -15.65 -9.79 9.54
C GLY A 268 -14.79 -9.01 8.55
N ILE A 269 -15.33 -8.64 7.38
CA ILE A 269 -14.57 -7.96 6.31
C ILE A 269 -14.52 -6.44 6.55
N THR A 270 -15.52 -5.87 7.24
CA THR A 270 -15.58 -4.44 7.60
C THR A 270 -15.78 -4.26 9.11
N GLU A 271 -15.43 -3.07 9.61
CA GLU A 271 -15.75 -2.64 10.98
C GLU A 271 -17.27 -2.47 11.18
N SER A 272 -17.70 -2.20 12.42
CA SER A 272 -19.11 -2.11 12.81
C SER A 272 -19.89 -1.00 12.10
N ASP A 273 -19.25 0.05 11.59
CA ASP A 273 -19.88 1.16 10.86
C ASP A 273 -19.26 1.33 9.45
N PRO A 274 -19.95 0.90 8.38
CA PRO A 274 -19.46 1.01 7.00
C PRO A 274 -19.80 2.37 6.34
N GLU A 275 -20.40 3.33 7.06
CA GLU A 275 -20.92 4.55 6.44
C GLU A 275 -19.82 5.38 5.77
N ILE A 276 -18.64 5.43 6.39
CA ILE A 276 -17.44 6.08 5.83
C ILE A 276 -17.12 5.53 4.44
N ASP A 277 -17.22 4.21 4.27
CA ASP A 277 -16.95 3.55 2.99
C ASP A 277 -18.09 3.76 2.00
N ILE A 278 -19.34 3.57 2.44
CA ILE A 278 -20.55 3.72 1.60
C ILE A 278 -20.65 5.13 1.03
N GLU A 279 -20.36 6.14 1.83
CA GLU A 279 -20.30 7.53 1.39
C GLU A 279 -19.05 7.78 0.51
N GLY A 280 -18.02 6.94 0.59
CA GLY A 280 -16.83 7.04 -0.26
C GLY A 280 -15.75 7.96 0.32
N TRP A 281 -15.76 8.21 1.63
CA TRP A 281 -14.75 9.04 2.30
C TRP A 281 -13.36 8.40 2.28
N ASP A 282 -13.28 7.07 2.46
CA ASP A 282 -12.00 6.36 2.32
C ASP A 282 -11.45 6.45 0.88
N ALA A 283 -12.32 6.32 -0.12
CA ALA A 283 -11.96 6.51 -1.52
C ALA A 283 -11.54 7.97 -1.80
N ALA A 284 -12.20 8.96 -1.18
CA ALA A 284 -11.85 10.37 -1.32
C ALA A 284 -10.48 10.67 -0.70
N ALA A 285 -10.16 10.12 0.47
CA ALA A 285 -8.84 10.25 1.06
C ALA A 285 -7.75 9.65 0.18
N LYS A 286 -7.97 8.49 -0.44
CA LYS A 286 -7.02 7.90 -1.40
C LYS A 286 -6.93 8.71 -2.69
N ALA A 287 -8.03 9.25 -3.18
CA ALA A 287 -8.06 10.10 -4.37
C ALA A 287 -7.32 11.43 -4.15
N SER A 288 -7.43 12.05 -2.96
CA SER A 288 -6.67 13.26 -2.63
C SER A 288 -5.17 12.96 -2.55
N ILE A 289 -4.77 11.83 -1.96
CA ILE A 289 -3.36 11.39 -1.98
C ILE A 289 -2.85 11.24 -3.42
N LEU A 290 -3.57 10.50 -4.27
CA LEU A 290 -3.18 10.34 -5.68
C LEU A 290 -3.06 11.68 -6.40
N ALA A 291 -3.99 12.61 -6.15
CA ALA A 291 -3.99 13.95 -6.73
C ALA A 291 -2.81 14.80 -6.25
N ASN A 292 -2.54 14.80 -4.95
CA ASN A 292 -1.46 15.56 -4.32
C ASN A 292 -0.09 15.06 -4.79
N VAL A 293 0.11 13.75 -4.81
CA VAL A 293 1.41 13.13 -5.06
C VAL A 293 1.75 13.11 -6.56
N LEU A 294 0.77 12.82 -7.43
CA LEU A 294 1.04 12.62 -8.87
C LEU A 294 0.77 13.87 -9.72
N PHE A 295 0.00 14.82 -9.20
CA PHE A 295 -0.48 15.96 -9.96
C PHE A 295 -0.37 17.31 -9.22
N ASP A 296 0.31 17.36 -8.07
CA ASP A 296 0.54 18.57 -7.26
C ASP A 296 -0.76 19.37 -6.99
N ALA A 297 -1.84 18.66 -6.65
CA ALA A 297 -3.17 19.24 -6.45
C ALA A 297 -3.28 20.13 -5.19
N ASN A 298 -2.59 19.74 -4.10
CA ASN A 298 -2.69 20.37 -2.78
C ASN A 298 -4.14 20.53 -2.29
N ILE A 299 -4.89 19.42 -2.32
CA ILE A 299 -6.26 19.31 -1.86
C ILE A 299 -6.36 18.33 -0.69
N ASN A 300 -7.39 18.48 0.14
CA ASN A 300 -7.74 17.51 1.17
C ASN A 300 -8.99 16.69 0.79
N PRO A 301 -9.37 15.64 1.56
CA PRO A 301 -10.50 14.78 1.23
C PRO A 301 -11.85 15.51 1.08
N HIS A 302 -12.04 16.63 1.78
CA HIS A 302 -13.28 17.44 1.70
C HIS A 302 -13.42 18.20 0.38
N GLU A 303 -12.30 18.43 -0.31
CA GLU A 303 -12.25 19.12 -1.61
C GLU A 303 -12.44 18.16 -2.80
N VAL A 304 -12.47 16.86 -2.54
CA VAL A 304 -12.75 15.84 -3.56
C VAL A 304 -14.23 15.82 -3.91
N LYS A 305 -14.55 15.96 -5.20
CA LYS A 305 -15.95 15.81 -5.67
C LYS A 305 -16.39 14.35 -5.48
N ARG A 306 -17.19 14.09 -4.45
CA ARG A 306 -17.57 12.74 -4.00
C ARG A 306 -19.06 12.46 -4.16
N LYS A 307 -19.40 11.27 -4.68
CA LYS A 307 -20.71 10.63 -4.61
C LYS A 307 -20.52 9.20 -4.09
N GLY A 308 -21.29 8.81 -3.07
CA GLY A 308 -21.26 7.47 -2.49
C GLY A 308 -22.20 6.48 -3.17
N LEU A 309 -22.27 5.26 -2.63
CA LEU A 309 -23.12 4.18 -3.14
C LEU A 309 -24.62 4.44 -2.94
N ARG A 310 -25.02 5.30 -2.00
CA ARG A 310 -26.45 5.67 -1.81
C ARG A 310 -27.07 6.35 -3.03
N THR A 311 -26.25 6.82 -3.96
CA THR A 311 -26.71 7.42 -5.22
C THR A 311 -26.98 6.40 -6.32
N VAL A 312 -26.73 5.11 -6.07
CA VAL A 312 -26.84 4.03 -7.04
C VAL A 312 -28.13 3.24 -6.83
N ASP A 313 -28.86 3.00 -7.91
CA ASP A 313 -30.01 2.10 -7.92
C ASP A 313 -29.55 0.63 -8.06
N GLU A 314 -29.98 -0.22 -7.14
CA GLU A 314 -29.67 -1.66 -7.12
C GLU A 314 -30.13 -2.39 -8.40
N THR A 315 -31.26 -1.97 -8.97
CA THR A 315 -31.81 -2.54 -10.20
C THR A 315 -30.95 -2.17 -11.41
N ASP A 316 -30.39 -0.96 -11.45
CA ASP A 316 -29.48 -0.53 -12.50
C ASP A 316 -28.13 -1.25 -12.41
N VAL A 317 -27.60 -1.50 -11.20
CA VAL A 317 -26.39 -2.31 -11.02
C VAL A 317 -26.59 -3.72 -11.55
N ARG A 318 -27.73 -4.34 -11.24
CA ARG A 318 -28.06 -5.69 -11.71
C ARG A 318 -28.25 -5.75 -13.22
N ARG A 319 -28.95 -4.76 -13.80
CA ARG A 319 -29.14 -4.68 -15.25
C ARG A 319 -27.81 -4.48 -15.97
N ALA A 320 -26.96 -3.58 -15.47
CA ALA A 320 -25.62 -3.39 -16.01
C ALA A 320 -24.82 -4.70 -16.01
N HIS A 321 -24.88 -5.47 -14.93
CA HIS A 321 -24.21 -6.77 -14.84
C HIS A 321 -24.73 -7.79 -15.86
N GLN A 322 -26.06 -7.86 -16.06
CA GLN A 322 -26.69 -8.73 -17.05
C GLN A 322 -26.28 -8.36 -18.49
N ASP A 323 -26.04 -7.07 -18.75
CA ASP A 323 -25.55 -6.56 -20.04
C ASP A 323 -24.02 -6.77 -20.23
N GLY A 324 -23.34 -7.45 -19.29
CA GLY A 324 -21.89 -7.65 -19.33
C GLY A 324 -21.06 -6.41 -18.93
N ARG A 325 -21.69 -5.38 -18.38
CA ARG A 325 -21.06 -4.15 -17.86
C ARG A 325 -20.94 -4.23 -16.34
N ALA A 326 -20.24 -3.27 -15.73
CA ALA A 326 -20.11 -3.23 -14.27
C ALA A 326 -20.24 -1.81 -13.72
N VAL A 327 -20.91 -1.66 -12.58
CA VAL A 327 -20.90 -0.40 -11.82
C VAL A 327 -19.79 -0.49 -10.77
N LYS A 328 -18.85 0.46 -10.80
CA LYS A 328 -17.73 0.53 -9.83
C LYS A 328 -17.65 1.92 -9.20
N LEU A 329 -17.32 1.99 -7.91
CA LEU A 329 -16.96 3.26 -7.26
C LEU A 329 -15.53 3.62 -7.68
N ILE A 330 -15.41 4.58 -8.59
CA ILE A 330 -14.13 4.97 -9.18
C ILE A 330 -13.60 6.21 -8.47
N ALA A 331 -12.43 6.07 -7.84
CA ALA A 331 -11.55 7.18 -7.51
C ALA A 331 -10.73 7.54 -8.74
N GLU A 332 -10.74 8.81 -9.14
CA GLU A 332 -9.97 9.31 -10.28
C GLU A 332 -9.22 10.58 -9.88
N ALA A 333 -7.93 10.63 -10.20
CA ALA A 333 -7.08 11.81 -10.11
C ALA A 333 -6.48 12.09 -11.50
N LYS A 334 -6.45 13.35 -11.92
CA LYS A 334 -5.89 13.72 -13.23
C LYS A 334 -5.29 15.11 -13.21
N ARG A 335 -4.42 15.36 -14.18
CA ARG A 335 -3.91 16.71 -14.46
C ARG A 335 -5.03 17.62 -14.96
N HIS A 336 -5.07 18.85 -14.46
CA HIS A 336 -5.90 19.95 -14.93
C HIS A 336 -5.01 21.16 -15.22
N SER A 337 -5.53 22.18 -15.91
CA SER A 337 -4.76 23.35 -16.35
C SER A 337 -4.12 24.16 -15.20
N THR A 338 -4.66 24.04 -13.99
CA THR A 338 -4.25 24.80 -12.80
C THR A 338 -3.69 23.93 -11.67
N GLY A 339 -3.44 22.64 -11.91
CA GLY A 339 -3.03 21.66 -10.89
C GLY A 339 -3.75 20.32 -11.05
N GLY A 340 -3.61 19.41 -10.09
CA GLY A 340 -4.36 18.15 -10.08
C GLY A 340 -5.80 18.33 -9.61
N VAL A 341 -6.70 17.45 -10.05
CA VAL A 341 -8.08 17.35 -9.53
C VAL A 341 -8.41 15.90 -9.19
N ALA A 342 -9.31 15.71 -8.21
CA ALA A 342 -9.78 14.39 -7.79
C ALA A 342 -11.31 14.29 -7.80
N THR A 343 -11.82 13.11 -8.14
CA THR A 343 -13.25 12.76 -8.04
C THR A 343 -13.43 11.34 -7.51
N VAL A 344 -14.55 11.10 -6.83
CA VAL A 344 -15.02 9.77 -6.44
C VAL A 344 -16.49 9.66 -6.82
N ALA A 345 -16.85 8.72 -7.68
CA ALA A 345 -18.24 8.48 -8.02
C ALA A 345 -18.47 7.07 -8.56
N PRO A 346 -19.68 6.51 -8.39
CA PRO A 346 -20.09 5.32 -9.13
C PRO A 346 -20.03 5.61 -10.63
N ARG A 347 -19.43 4.71 -11.39
CA ARG A 347 -19.35 4.78 -12.85
C ARG A 347 -19.76 3.44 -13.45
N LEU A 348 -20.53 3.50 -14.53
CA LEU A 348 -20.79 2.35 -15.39
C LEU A 348 -19.58 2.13 -16.29
N LEU A 349 -19.04 0.91 -16.29
CA LEU A 349 -17.87 0.51 -17.05
C LEU A 349 -18.26 -0.56 -18.07
N GLU A 350 -17.72 -0.42 -19.28
CA GLU A 350 -17.86 -1.41 -20.34
C GLU A 350 -17.07 -2.69 -20.02
N ALA A 351 -17.45 -3.81 -20.63
CA ALA A 351 -16.80 -5.11 -20.44
C ALA A 351 -15.29 -5.12 -20.79
N SER A 352 -14.90 -4.24 -21.72
CA SER A 352 -13.51 -4.05 -22.15
C SER A 352 -12.68 -3.24 -21.16
N ASP A 353 -13.31 -2.57 -20.20
CA ASP A 353 -12.60 -1.80 -19.18
C ASP A 353 -11.92 -2.76 -18.19
N PRO A 354 -10.59 -2.68 -18.00
CA PRO A 354 -9.89 -3.56 -17.08
C PRO A 354 -10.42 -3.50 -15.64
N LEU A 355 -10.96 -2.36 -15.19
CA LEU A 355 -11.51 -2.22 -13.84
C LEU A 355 -12.88 -2.91 -13.67
N ALA A 356 -13.61 -3.17 -14.76
CA ALA A 356 -14.91 -3.83 -14.70
C ALA A 356 -14.82 -5.27 -14.15
N ARG A 357 -13.66 -5.91 -14.32
CA ARG A 357 -13.42 -7.30 -13.87
C ARG A 357 -13.05 -7.43 -12.40
N LEU A 358 -12.79 -6.32 -11.71
CA LEU A 358 -12.45 -6.35 -10.29
C LEU A 358 -13.72 -6.66 -9.48
N SER A 359 -13.67 -7.73 -8.69
CA SER A 359 -14.82 -8.21 -7.90
C SER A 359 -14.42 -8.51 -6.46
N GLY A 360 -15.42 -8.53 -5.58
CA GLY A 360 -15.23 -8.83 -4.16
C GLY A 360 -14.25 -7.85 -3.51
N THR A 361 -13.14 -8.38 -2.98
CA THR A 361 -12.13 -7.58 -2.26
C THR A 361 -10.98 -7.10 -3.14
N ALA A 362 -11.09 -7.30 -4.46
CA ALA A 362 -10.09 -6.85 -5.42
C ALA A 362 -10.01 -5.33 -5.49
N LYS A 363 -8.81 -4.82 -5.73
CA LYS A 363 -8.52 -3.40 -5.94
C LYS A 363 -7.54 -3.24 -7.09
N GLY A 364 -7.52 -2.08 -7.72
CA GLY A 364 -6.56 -1.79 -8.78
C GLY A 364 -6.67 -0.40 -9.35
N LEU A 365 -5.63 0.00 -10.07
CA LEU A 365 -5.54 1.27 -10.79
C LEU A 365 -5.30 1.00 -12.27
N VAL A 366 -5.86 1.87 -13.09
CA VAL A 366 -5.41 2.15 -14.45
C VAL A 366 -4.68 3.48 -14.41
N ILE A 367 -3.45 3.48 -14.92
CA ILE A 367 -2.54 4.63 -14.96
C ILE A 367 -2.33 4.95 -16.44
N ASP A 368 -2.90 6.06 -16.89
CA ASP A 368 -2.67 6.56 -18.23
C ASP A 368 -1.35 7.33 -18.27
N THR A 369 -0.52 6.98 -19.22
CA THR A 369 0.81 7.58 -19.41
C THR A 369 0.96 8.15 -20.80
N ASP A 370 1.87 9.12 -20.94
CA ASP A 370 2.14 9.78 -22.22
C ASP A 370 2.88 8.91 -23.24
N ILE A 371 3.67 7.93 -22.78
CA ILE A 371 4.54 7.11 -23.64
C ILE A 371 4.06 5.66 -23.75
N LEU A 372 3.68 5.03 -22.63
CA LEU A 372 3.43 3.58 -22.58
C LEU A 372 1.97 3.21 -22.83
N GLY A 373 1.09 4.21 -22.98
CA GLY A 373 -0.35 4.01 -22.94
C GLY A 373 -0.84 3.64 -21.52
N PRO A 374 -2.02 3.02 -21.40
CA PRO A 374 -2.60 2.67 -20.11
C PRO A 374 -1.95 1.43 -19.50
N LEU A 375 -1.49 1.56 -18.25
CA LEU A 375 -0.99 0.45 -17.43
C LEU A 375 -2.04 0.06 -16.39
N MET A 376 -2.22 -1.23 -16.13
CA MET A 376 -3.08 -1.70 -15.04
C MET A 376 -2.24 -2.41 -13.97
N ILE A 377 -2.44 -2.03 -12.71
CA ILE A 377 -1.99 -2.79 -11.55
C ILE A 377 -3.21 -3.20 -10.73
N SER A 378 -3.24 -4.45 -10.28
CA SER A 378 -4.33 -4.93 -9.45
C SER A 378 -3.90 -6.03 -8.50
N LYS A 379 -4.72 -6.23 -7.47
CA LYS A 379 -4.64 -7.38 -6.59
C LYS A 379 -6.04 -7.91 -6.33
N THR A 380 -6.14 -9.22 -6.20
CA THR A 380 -7.41 -9.93 -5.98
C THR A 380 -7.72 -10.15 -4.50
N THR A 381 -6.75 -9.91 -3.61
CA THR A 381 -6.88 -10.16 -2.17
C THR A 381 -6.37 -8.99 -1.33
N SER A 382 -6.94 -8.85 -0.14
CA SER A 382 -6.55 -7.84 0.85
C SER A 382 -6.28 -8.53 2.18
N GLY A 383 -5.35 -7.97 2.94
CA GLY A 383 -4.94 -8.55 4.21
C GLY A 383 -3.92 -7.68 4.91
N VAL A 384 -3.89 -7.78 6.24
CA VAL A 384 -3.01 -6.98 7.11
C VAL A 384 -1.54 -7.13 6.72
N THR A 385 -1.12 -8.35 6.35
CA THR A 385 0.24 -8.63 5.88
C THR A 385 0.60 -7.87 4.60
N HIS A 386 -0.38 -7.55 3.74
CA HIS A 386 -0.12 -6.76 2.52
C HIS A 386 0.18 -5.30 2.87
N THR A 387 -0.55 -4.70 3.79
CA THR A 387 -0.26 -3.35 4.29
C THR A 387 1.07 -3.32 5.06
N ALA A 388 1.37 -4.35 5.85
CA ALA A 388 2.65 -4.50 6.51
C ALA A 388 3.82 -4.64 5.50
N TYR A 389 3.59 -5.29 4.37
CA TYR A 389 4.57 -5.39 3.29
C TYR A 389 4.91 -4.00 2.71
N ALA A 390 3.94 -3.09 2.54
CA ALA A 390 4.25 -1.73 2.10
C ALA A 390 5.19 -0.99 3.04
N LEU A 391 5.00 -1.10 4.37
CA LEU A 391 5.94 -0.52 5.34
C LEU A 391 7.35 -1.10 5.19
N MET A 392 7.46 -2.42 4.97
CA MET A 392 8.76 -3.07 4.71
C MET A 392 9.36 -2.63 3.37
N ALA A 393 8.55 -2.46 2.32
CA ALA A 393 8.99 -1.96 1.02
C ALA A 393 9.50 -0.53 1.10
N ASP A 394 8.82 0.35 1.85
CA ASP A 394 9.26 1.71 2.12
C ASP A 394 10.58 1.73 2.89
N LEU A 395 10.75 0.85 3.88
CA LEU A 395 12.00 0.70 4.62
C LEU A 395 13.16 0.23 3.73
N LEU A 396 12.91 -0.75 2.85
CA LEU A 396 13.87 -1.23 1.84
C LEU A 396 14.24 -0.13 0.84
N SER A 397 13.26 0.68 0.41
CA SER A 397 13.50 1.84 -0.47
C SER A 397 14.39 2.87 0.23
N ILE A 398 14.13 3.20 1.51
CA ILE A 398 15.00 4.07 2.31
C ILE A 398 16.42 3.50 2.37
N HIS A 399 16.57 2.22 2.68
CA HIS A 399 17.88 1.56 2.74
C HIS A 399 18.64 1.68 1.42
N ARG A 400 17.98 1.38 0.30
CA ARG A 400 18.55 1.46 -1.04
C ARG A 400 19.01 2.88 -1.38
N LEU A 401 18.14 3.87 -1.18
CA LEU A 401 18.41 5.26 -1.52
C LEU A 401 19.51 5.87 -0.63
N ARG A 402 19.54 5.52 0.67
CA ARG A 402 20.62 5.98 1.56
C ARG A 402 21.96 5.34 1.23
N THR A 403 21.97 4.06 0.86
CA THR A 403 23.20 3.38 0.45
C THR A 403 23.80 4.00 -0.82
N LEU A 404 22.95 4.33 -1.80
CA LEU A 404 23.40 4.98 -3.04
C LEU A 404 23.90 6.42 -2.83
N ASN A 405 23.37 7.15 -1.83
CA ASN A 405 23.79 8.52 -1.53
C ASN A 405 25.05 8.60 -0.64
N VAL A 406 25.57 7.46 -0.17
CA VAL A 406 26.80 7.37 0.65
C VAL A 406 28.03 6.99 -0.20
N THR A 407 27.82 6.49 -1.41
CA THR A 407 28.84 6.35 -2.47
C THR A 407 28.88 7.59 -3.34
#